data_AF-A0A9X3CCW5-F1
#
_entry.id   AF-A0A9X3CCW5-F1
#
_cell.length_a   1.000
_cell.length_b   1.000
_cell.length_c   1.000
_cell.angle_alpha   90.00
_cell.angle_beta   90.00
_cell.angle_gamma   90.00
#
_symmetry.space_group_name_H-M   'P 1'
#
loop_
_entity.id
_entity.type
_entity.pdbx_description
1 polymer ?
#
loop_
_entity_poly.entity_id
_entity_poly.type
_entity_poly.pdbx_seq_one_letter_code
_entity_poly.pdbx_strand_id
1 'polypeptide(L)'
;MFRIGLLALGAILLSGCSNQQASQLGMRGSPVTAYPQNMTNMQLCETLYYKRPTTQTKVAIGAEFNKRRLNKRWCDNEYKKWYIESAVEALASSTE
;
A
#
# COMPACT_ATOMS: atom_id res chain seq x y z
N MET A 1 21.71 2.59 -30.73
CA MET A 1 21.81 1.75 -29.52
C MET A 1 21.65 2.53 -28.21
N PHE A 2 22.23 3.73 -28.06
CA PHE A 2 22.10 4.56 -26.84
C PHE A 2 20.67 5.01 -26.46
N ARG A 3 19.78 5.21 -27.43
CA ARG A 3 18.39 5.67 -27.18
C ARG A 3 17.48 4.60 -26.57
N ILE A 4 17.73 3.33 -26.85
CA ILE A 4 16.95 2.20 -26.29
C ILE A 4 17.36 1.97 -24.82
N GLY A 5 18.64 2.14 -24.50
CA GLY A 5 19.14 2.06 -23.12
C GLY A 5 18.53 3.11 -22.18
N LEU A 6 18.36 4.35 -22.66
CA LEU A 6 17.71 5.43 -21.90
C LEU A 6 16.20 5.20 -21.67
N LEU A 7 15.50 4.65 -22.67
CA LEU A 7 14.09 4.28 -22.54
C LEU A 7 13.88 3.09 -21.60
N ALA A 8 14.76 2.10 -21.64
CA ALA A 8 14.74 0.96 -20.73
C ALA A 8 15.06 1.37 -19.28
N LEU A 9 16.03 2.27 -19.08
CA LEU A 9 16.34 2.82 -17.74
C LEU A 9 15.17 3.64 -17.17
N GLY A 10 14.46 4.41 -18.02
CA GLY A 10 13.27 5.16 -17.64
C GLY A 10 12.09 4.26 -17.25
N ALA A 11 11.91 3.12 -17.92
CA ALA A 11 10.85 2.16 -17.58
C ALA A 11 11.09 1.46 -16.23
N ILE A 12 12.34 1.22 -15.84
CA ILE A 12 12.72 0.65 -14.53
C ILE A 12 12.51 1.67 -13.40
N LEU A 13 12.68 2.96 -13.68
CA LEU A 13 12.42 4.04 -12.73
C LEU A 13 10.91 4.30 -12.51
N LEU A 14 10.06 3.92 -13.47
CA LEU A 14 8.60 4.09 -13.40
C LEU A 14 7.87 2.90 -12.75
N SER A 15 8.52 1.74 -12.60
CA SER A 15 7.87 0.49 -12.14
C SER A 15 7.95 0.22 -10.63
N GLY A 16 8.26 1.24 -9.81
CA GLY A 16 8.71 0.99 -8.43
C GLY A 16 8.15 1.90 -7.34
N CYS A 17 6.92 2.40 -7.40
CA CYS A 17 6.36 3.17 -6.27
C CYS A 17 5.94 2.21 -5.13
N SER A 18 6.74 2.12 -4.05
CA SER A 18 6.30 1.51 -2.78
C SER A 18 5.02 2.21 -2.25
N ASN A 19 4.20 1.52 -1.44
CA ASN A 19 3.07 2.17 -0.74
C ASN A 19 3.52 3.36 0.10
N GLN A 20 4.71 3.29 0.69
CA GLN A 20 5.33 4.41 1.40
C GLN A 20 5.67 5.58 0.47
N GLN A 21 6.21 5.30 -0.72
CA GLN A 21 6.52 6.34 -1.72
C GLN A 21 5.26 6.95 -2.30
N ALA A 22 4.23 6.14 -2.62
CA ALA A 22 2.94 6.62 -3.08
C ALA A 22 2.22 7.46 -2.00
N SER A 23 2.42 7.12 -0.73
CA SER A 23 1.95 7.94 0.40
C SER A 23 2.73 9.24 0.53
N GLN A 24 4.06 9.23 0.38
CA GLN A 24 4.92 10.42 0.43
C GLN A 24 4.70 11.37 -0.76
N LEU A 25 4.39 10.83 -1.93
CA LEU A 25 4.05 11.58 -3.15
C LEU A 25 2.58 12.04 -3.17
N GLY A 26 1.81 11.81 -2.10
CA GLY A 26 0.42 12.24 -1.98
C GLY A 26 -0.61 11.42 -2.77
N MET A 27 -0.18 10.42 -3.56
CA MET A 27 -1.06 9.55 -4.35
C MET A 27 -2.00 8.70 -3.49
N ARG A 28 -1.63 8.40 -2.24
CA ARG A 28 -2.47 7.71 -1.25
C ARG A 28 -2.97 8.62 -0.12
N GLY A 29 -2.75 9.94 -0.24
CA GLY A 29 -3.10 10.93 0.78
C GLY A 29 -4.60 11.26 0.85
N SER A 30 -5.39 10.87 -0.16
CA SER A 30 -6.82 11.18 -0.21
C SER A 30 -7.58 10.55 0.97
N PRO A 31 -8.52 11.30 1.59
CA PRO A 31 -9.32 10.80 2.71
C PRO A 31 -10.08 9.52 2.36
N VAL A 32 -10.08 8.55 3.26
CA VAL A 32 -10.91 7.34 3.14
C VAL A 32 -12.32 7.65 3.66
N THR A 33 -13.31 7.61 2.79
CA THR A 33 -14.72 7.87 3.14
C THR A 33 -15.54 6.59 3.35
N ALA A 34 -15.05 5.45 2.86
CA ALA A 34 -15.70 4.16 3.01
C ALA A 34 -15.91 3.79 4.49
N TYR A 35 -17.01 3.11 4.80
CA TYR A 35 -17.23 2.54 6.13
C TYR A 35 -16.16 1.49 6.47
N PRO A 36 -15.78 1.32 7.76
CA PRO A 36 -14.69 0.41 8.15
C PRO A 36 -14.85 -1.01 7.59
N GLN A 37 -16.08 -1.54 7.55
CA GLN A 37 -16.39 -2.87 7.03
C GLN A 37 -16.02 -3.02 5.55
N ASN A 38 -16.01 -1.92 4.80
CA ASN A 38 -15.69 -1.87 3.37
C ASN A 38 -14.28 -1.31 3.10
N MET A 39 -13.53 -0.93 4.14
CA MET A 39 -12.14 -0.53 3.97
C MET A 39 -11.28 -1.76 3.68
N THR A 40 -10.27 -1.60 2.82
CA THR A 40 -9.21 -2.61 2.67
C THR A 40 -8.37 -2.69 3.94
N ASN A 41 -7.68 -3.81 4.15
CA ASN A 41 -6.77 -3.96 5.30
C ASN A 41 -5.72 -2.85 5.32
N MET A 42 -5.26 -2.44 4.13
CA MET A 42 -4.31 -1.34 3.98
C MET A 42 -4.90 0.01 4.36
N GLN A 43 -6.14 0.30 3.98
CA GLN A 43 -6.84 1.52 4.40
C GLN A 43 -7.05 1.57 5.92
N LEU A 44 -7.37 0.42 6.54
CA LEU A 44 -7.44 0.32 8.01
C LEU A 44 -6.08 0.62 8.65
N CYS A 45 -5.00 0.04 8.14
CA CYS A 45 -3.63 0.31 8.62
C CYS A 45 -3.24 1.80 8.46
N GLU A 46 -3.51 2.38 7.29
CA GLU A 46 -3.15 3.77 6.96
C GLU A 46 -3.91 4.80 7.80
N THR A 47 -5.19 4.57 8.02
CA THR A 47 -6.03 5.46 8.83
C THR A 47 -5.73 5.32 10.32
N LEU A 48 -5.37 4.13 10.80
CA LEU A 48 -5.07 3.87 12.21
C LEU A 48 -3.63 4.27 12.60
N TYR A 49 -2.63 3.99 11.76
CA TYR A 49 -1.20 4.13 12.11
C TYR A 49 -0.41 5.13 11.24
N TYR A 50 -0.79 5.36 9.98
CA TYR A 50 0.00 6.17 9.03
C TYR A 50 -0.64 7.52 8.69
N LYS A 51 -1.52 8.01 9.58
CA LYS A 51 -2.12 9.36 9.53
C LYS A 51 -2.89 9.68 8.24
N ARG A 52 -3.40 8.67 7.52
CA ARG A 52 -4.29 8.92 6.38
C ARG A 52 -5.64 9.45 6.89
N PRO A 53 -6.15 10.58 6.36
CA PRO A 53 -7.41 11.15 6.80
C PRO A 53 -8.59 10.22 6.48
N THR A 54 -9.66 10.32 7.27
CA THR A 54 -10.90 9.54 7.10
C THR A 54 -12.08 10.27 7.74
N THR A 55 -13.28 10.03 7.22
CA THR A 55 -14.53 10.53 7.80
C THR A 55 -15.05 9.63 8.93
N GLN A 56 -14.45 8.45 9.13
CA GLN A 56 -14.87 7.46 10.12
C GLN A 56 -14.18 7.67 11.47
N THR A 57 -14.79 7.21 12.56
CA THR A 57 -14.21 7.35 13.90
C THR A 57 -13.08 6.33 14.11
N LYS A 58 -12.05 6.73 14.88
CA LYS A 58 -10.94 5.82 15.24
C LYS A 58 -11.41 4.55 15.97
N VAL A 59 -12.49 4.65 16.75
CA VAL A 59 -13.09 3.52 17.46
C VAL A 59 -13.67 2.51 16.47
N ALA A 60 -14.43 2.96 15.47
CA ALA A 60 -15.02 2.07 14.46
C ALA A 60 -13.94 1.40 13.59
N ILE A 61 -12.90 2.15 13.24
CA ILE A 61 -11.74 1.62 12.51
C ILE A 61 -11.00 0.58 13.35
N GLY A 62 -10.71 0.89 14.62
CA GLY A 62 -10.04 -0.02 15.54
C GLY A 62 -10.84 -1.30 15.83
N ALA A 63 -12.17 -1.18 15.93
CA ALA A 63 -13.06 -2.33 16.09
C ALA A 63 -12.99 -3.28 14.90
N GLU A 64 -13.06 -2.75 13.67
CA GLU A 64 -12.94 -3.56 12.46
C GLU A 64 -11.53 -4.14 12.29
N PHE A 65 -10.48 -3.38 12.62
CA PHE A 65 -9.11 -3.84 12.63
C PHE A 65 -8.91 -5.08 13.53
N ASN A 66 -9.44 -5.01 14.76
CA ASN A 66 -9.39 -6.11 15.71
C ASN A 66 -10.26 -7.30 15.27
N LYS A 67 -11.45 -7.04 14.73
CA LYS A 67 -12.34 -8.07 14.19
C LYS A 67 -11.66 -8.88 13.09
N ARG A 68 -10.85 -8.24 12.23
CA ARG A 68 -10.07 -8.89 11.18
C ARG A 68 -8.77 -9.54 11.67
N ARG A 69 -8.48 -9.49 12.97
CA ARG A 69 -7.25 -10.01 13.59
C ARG A 69 -5.98 -9.45 12.94
N LEU A 70 -6.05 -8.21 12.44
CA LEU A 70 -4.88 -7.51 11.91
C LEU A 70 -3.98 -7.08 13.08
N ASN A 71 -2.70 -6.87 12.79
CA ASN A 71 -1.74 -6.36 13.77
C ASN A 71 -0.80 -5.35 13.13
N LYS A 72 -0.19 -4.49 13.96
CA LYS A 72 0.69 -3.42 13.47
C LYS A 72 1.90 -3.96 12.70
N ARG A 73 2.45 -5.12 13.09
CA ARG A 73 3.59 -5.72 12.40
C ARG A 73 3.24 -6.10 10.96
N TRP A 74 2.04 -6.64 10.74
CA TRP A 74 1.52 -6.91 9.40
C TRP A 74 1.36 -5.62 8.59
N CYS A 75 0.79 -4.57 9.20
CA CYS A 75 0.70 -3.25 8.57
C CYS A 75 2.08 -2.72 8.16
N ASP A 76 3.08 -2.81 9.04
CA ASP A 76 4.42 -2.31 8.78
C ASP A 76 5.11 -3.10 7.66
N ASN A 77 4.87 -4.41 7.58
CA ASN A 77 5.37 -5.24 6.49
C ASN A 77 4.73 -4.83 5.15
N GLU A 78 3.40 -4.72 5.12
CA GLU A 78 2.65 -4.43 3.90
C GLU A 78 2.82 -2.97 3.42
N TYR A 79 3.01 -2.04 4.36
CA TYR A 79 3.31 -0.63 4.05
C TYR A 79 4.70 -0.46 3.41
N LYS A 80 5.65 -1.29 3.82
CA LYS A 80 7.04 -1.27 3.32
C LYS A 80 7.26 -2.15 2.09
N LYS A 81 6.40 -3.15 1.84
CA LYS A 81 6.49 -3.98 0.65
C LYS A 81 6.56 -3.08 -0.59
N TRP A 82 7.66 -3.25 -1.32
CA TRP A 82 7.83 -2.60 -2.61
C TRP A 82 6.91 -3.32 -3.59
N TYR A 83 6.22 -2.58 -4.47
CA TYR A 83 5.40 -3.20 -5.52
C TYR A 83 6.22 -4.21 -6.36
N ILE A 84 7.55 -4.02 -6.43
CA ILE A 84 8.48 -4.96 -7.06
C ILE A 84 8.57 -6.30 -6.31
N GLU A 85 8.62 -6.32 -4.98
CA GLU A 85 8.60 -7.60 -4.23
C GLU A 85 7.29 -8.35 -4.46
N SER A 86 6.15 -7.66 -4.44
CA SER A 86 4.85 -8.28 -4.73
C SER A 86 4.72 -8.75 -6.18
N ALA A 87 5.29 -8.02 -7.15
CA ALA A 87 5.31 -8.43 -8.55
C ALA A 87 6.25 -9.63 -8.78
N VAL A 88 7.41 -9.65 -8.12
CA VAL A 88 8.35 -10.78 -8.16
C VAL A 88 7.75 -12.01 -7.47
N GLU A 89 7.07 -11.85 -6.35
CA GLU A 89 6.37 -12.92 -5.63
C GLU A 89 5.20 -13.48 -6.47
N ALA A 90 4.43 -12.60 -7.12
CA ALA A 90 3.36 -13.01 -8.05
C ALA A 90 3.89 -13.73 -9.30
N LEU A 91 5.00 -13.24 -9.88
CA LEU A 91 5.65 -13.87 -11.03
C LEU A 91 6.29 -15.21 -10.65
N ALA A 92 6.96 -15.28 -9.50
CA ALA A 92 7.56 -16.52 -8.99
C ALA A 92 6.50 -17.59 -8.70
N SER A 93 5.35 -17.20 -8.14
CA SER A 93 4.22 -18.11 -7.91
C SER A 93 3.47 -18.53 -9.18
N SER A 94 3.68 -17.82 -10.30
CA SER A 94 3.08 -18.15 -11.61
C SER A 94 3.97 -19.05 -12.47
N THR A 95 5.18 -19.38 -11.99
CA THR A 95 6.16 -20.23 -12.68
C THR A 95 6.34 -21.62 -12.04
N GLU A 96 5.51 -21.97 -11.06
CA GLU A 96 5.31 -23.35 -10.57
C GLU A 96 4.07 -23.99 -11.22
#